data_AF-A0A9D5FLC5-F1
#
_entry.id   AF-A0A9D5FLC5-F1
#
_cell.length_a   1.000
_cell.length_b   1.000
_cell.length_c   1.000
_cell.angle_alpha   90.00
_cell.angle_beta   90.00
_cell.angle_gamma   90.00
#
_symmetry.space_group_name_H-M   'P 1'
#
loop_
_entity.id
_entity.type
_entity.pdbx_description
1 polymer ?
#
loop_
_entity_poly.entity_id
_entity_poly.type
_entity_poly.pdbx_seq_one_letter_code
_entity_poly.pdbx_strand_id
1 'polypeptide(L)'
;MSAADAYVDDRLFTTLDTKTRLVYLPDGRNMLLVDTVGFIRHLPHGLVASFRSTLDVAREADLLLVVADAGHDRIDDHLEVVRDTLREIGADKVPAVLILNKCDSAGAKKSLAQLREKFPDALAISALQKEGLAGLKEIIAERLKNAVYSGNANRKP
;
A
#
# COMPACT_ATOMS: atom_id res chain seq x y z
N MET A 1 4.97 -12.20 5.25
CA MET A 1 3.52 -12.49 5.26
C MET A 1 3.03 -13.28 4.04
N SER A 2 3.93 -13.73 3.16
CA SER A 2 3.76 -14.95 2.36
C SER A 2 5.16 -15.59 2.29
N ALA A 3 5.24 -16.92 2.31
CA ALA A 3 6.51 -17.65 2.37
C ALA A 3 7.09 -17.85 0.96
N ALA A 4 7.42 -16.76 0.27
CA ALA A 4 8.24 -16.85 -0.93
C ALA A 4 9.09 -15.59 -1.08
N ASP A 5 10.39 -15.76 -1.21
CA ASP A 5 11.38 -14.71 -1.44
C ASP A 5 10.93 -13.76 -2.54
N ALA A 6 10.53 -12.55 -2.15
CA ALA A 6 10.46 -11.43 -3.07
C ALA A 6 11.87 -10.83 -3.11
N TYR A 7 12.60 -11.13 -4.18
CA TYR A 7 13.92 -10.57 -4.43
C TYR A 7 13.82 -9.04 -4.50
N VAL A 8 14.52 -8.35 -3.59
CA VAL A 8 14.59 -6.88 -3.57
C VAL A 8 15.87 -6.49 -4.32
N ASP A 9 15.73 -5.97 -5.54
CA ASP A 9 16.81 -5.41 -6.34
C ASP A 9 16.70 -3.87 -6.32
N ASP A 10 17.82 -3.17 -6.13
CA ASP A 10 17.94 -1.70 -6.09
C ASP A 10 17.76 -1.04 -7.48
N ARG A 11 17.37 -1.82 -8.49
CA ARG A 11 17.09 -1.35 -9.85
C ARG A 11 15.66 -0.81 -9.95
N LEU A 12 15.51 0.24 -10.75
CA LEU A 12 14.21 0.68 -11.25
C LEU A 12 13.48 -0.54 -11.86
N PHE A 13 12.20 -0.73 -11.50
CA PHE A 13 11.31 -1.84 -11.93
C PHE A 13 11.43 -3.20 -11.22
N THR A 14 11.65 -3.23 -9.89
CA THR A 14 11.77 -4.48 -9.11
C THR A 14 10.55 -5.43 -9.19
N THR A 15 9.36 -4.94 -9.55
CA THR A 15 8.19 -5.75 -9.89
C THR A 15 7.57 -5.24 -11.19
N LEU A 16 7.86 -5.91 -12.30
CA LEU A 16 7.24 -5.67 -13.62
C LEU A 16 5.94 -6.48 -13.80
N ASP A 17 5.82 -7.62 -13.11
CA ASP A 17 4.64 -8.49 -13.11
C ASP A 17 3.83 -8.28 -11.82
N THR A 18 2.51 -8.11 -11.94
CA THR A 18 1.60 -8.14 -10.78
C THR A 18 1.60 -9.52 -10.16
N LYS A 19 1.93 -9.61 -8.86
CA LYS A 19 1.87 -10.87 -8.12
C LYS A 19 0.63 -10.91 -7.25
N THR A 20 -0.33 -11.76 -7.60
CA THR A 20 -1.50 -12.03 -6.77
C THR A 20 -1.19 -13.15 -5.78
N ARG A 21 -1.49 -12.93 -4.49
CA ARG A 21 -1.31 -13.92 -3.43
C ARG A 21 -2.56 -14.01 -2.56
N LEU A 22 -2.94 -15.23 -2.19
CA LEU A 22 -3.98 -15.45 -1.18
C LEU A 22 -3.40 -15.18 0.22
N VAL A 23 -4.07 -14.33 1.00
CA VAL A 23 -3.70 -14.01 2.38
C VAL A 23 -4.87 -14.36 3.31
N TYR A 24 -4.57 -15.10 4.37
CA TYR A 24 -5.52 -15.42 5.43
C TYR A 24 -5.52 -14.33 6.50
N LEU A 25 -6.71 -13.82 6.79
CA LEU A 25 -6.94 -12.82 7.82
C LEU A 25 -7.16 -13.49 9.19
N PRO A 26 -6.91 -12.79 10.31
CA PRO A 26 -7.04 -13.34 11.66
C PRO A 26 -8.46 -13.79 12.01
N ASP A 27 -9.47 -13.25 11.32
CA ASP A 27 -10.89 -13.53 11.55
C ASP A 27 -11.45 -14.67 10.66
N GLY A 28 -10.56 -15.43 10.01
CA GLY A 28 -10.92 -16.60 9.20
C GLY A 28 -11.33 -16.28 7.76
N ARG A 29 -11.46 -14.99 7.38
CA ARG A 29 -11.63 -14.59 5.98
C ARG A 29 -10.31 -14.73 5.21
N ASN A 30 -10.42 -14.76 3.89
CA ASN A 30 -9.27 -14.66 2.99
C ASN A 30 -9.40 -13.42 2.11
N MET A 31 -8.27 -12.95 1.58
CA MET A 31 -8.21 -11.85 0.63
C MET A 31 -7.16 -12.13 -0.44
N LEU A 32 -7.31 -11.47 -1.60
CA LEU A 32 -6.27 -11.43 -2.62
C LEU A 32 -5.43 -10.18 -2.42
N LEU A 33 -4.12 -10.36 -2.20
CA LEU A 33 -3.14 -9.30 -2.21
C LEU A 33 -2.50 -9.23 -3.59
N VAL A 34 -2.68 -8.12 -4.29
CA VAL A 34 -2.04 -7.86 -5.58
C VAL A 34 -0.87 -6.92 -5.34
N ASP A 35 0.35 -7.43 -5.55
CA ASP A 35 1.56 -6.61 -5.59
C ASP A 35 1.60 -5.87 -6.92
N THR A 36 1.56 -4.54 -6.86
CA THR A 36 1.52 -3.67 -8.05
C THR A 36 2.90 -3.11 -8.36
N VAL A 37 3.05 -2.51 -9.54
CA VAL A 37 4.28 -1.81 -9.90
C VAL A 37 4.46 -0.62 -8.96
N GLY A 38 5.61 -0.52 -8.30
CA GLY A 38 5.91 0.59 -7.39
C GLY A 38 5.89 1.95 -8.10
N PHE A 39 5.33 2.97 -7.45
CA PHE A 39 5.30 4.34 -7.97
C PHE A 39 6.71 4.92 -7.96
N ILE A 40 7.32 5.03 -9.15
CA ILE A 40 8.60 5.72 -9.35
C ILE A 40 8.31 7.20 -9.56
N ARG A 41 9.06 8.09 -8.90
CA ARG A 41 9.01 9.54 -9.16
C ARG A 41 9.25 9.79 -10.65
N HIS A 42 8.43 10.63 -11.28
CA HIS A 42 8.49 10.94 -12.71
C HIS A 42 8.35 9.71 -13.60
N LEU A 43 7.30 8.90 -13.41
CA LEU A 43 6.89 7.98 -14.47
C LEU A 43 6.75 8.81 -15.77
N PRO A 44 7.52 8.50 -16.83
CA PRO A 44 7.36 9.18 -18.10
C PRO A 44 5.88 9.07 -18.51
N HIS A 45 5.26 10.16 -18.98
CA HIS A 45 3.83 10.16 -19.32
C HIS A 45 3.42 9.00 -20.25
N GLY A 46 4.32 8.55 -21.13
CA GLY A 46 4.11 7.38 -22.00
C GLY A 46 4.12 6.03 -21.27
N LEU A 47 4.80 5.93 -20.12
CA LEU A 47 4.88 4.72 -19.31
C LEU A 47 3.64 4.54 -18.41
N VAL A 48 3.03 5.64 -17.95
CA VAL A 48 1.74 5.61 -17.23
C VAL A 48 0.66 4.97 -18.11
N ALA A 49 0.64 5.26 -19.41
CA ALA A 49 -0.29 4.64 -20.36
C ALA A 49 -0.07 3.13 -20.49
N SER A 50 1.20 2.68 -20.55
CA SER A 50 1.56 1.26 -20.64
C SER A 50 1.30 0.47 -19.36
N PHE A 51 1.28 1.13 -18.19
CA PHE A 51 0.93 0.51 -16.91
C PHE A 51 -0.51 0.74 -16.48
N ARG A 52 -1.29 1.50 -17.25
CA ARG A 52 -2.67 1.88 -16.90
C ARG A 52 -3.55 0.65 -16.66
N SER A 53 -3.46 -0.37 -17.51
CA SER A 53 -4.21 -1.63 -17.32
C SER A 53 -3.82 -2.39 -16.05
N THR A 54 -2.57 -2.25 -15.62
CA THR A 54 -2.05 -2.87 -14.39
C THR A 54 -2.43 -2.06 -13.15
N LEU A 55 -2.54 -0.74 -13.29
CA LEU A 55 -2.98 0.20 -12.27
C LEU A 55 -4.51 0.27 -12.15
N ASP A 56 -5.27 -0.15 -13.16
CA ASP A 56 -6.73 -0.22 -13.11
C ASP A 56 -7.20 -1.17 -11.99
N VAL A 57 -6.40 -2.19 -11.64
CA VAL A 57 -6.64 -3.05 -10.46
C VAL A 57 -6.75 -2.23 -9.17
N ALA A 58 -6.03 -1.10 -9.06
CA ALA A 58 -6.11 -0.21 -7.91
C ALA A 58 -7.48 0.50 -7.81
N ARG A 59 -8.17 0.73 -8.94
CA ARG A 59 -9.51 1.36 -8.95
C ARG A 59 -10.60 0.41 -8.47
N GLU A 60 -10.43 -0.88 -8.74
CA GLU A 60 -11.40 -1.93 -8.41
C GLU A 60 -11.13 -2.56 -7.03
N ALA A 61 -10.01 -2.21 -6.40
CA ALA A 61 -9.65 -2.72 -5.09
C ALA A 61 -10.65 -2.30 -4.00
N ASP A 62 -10.92 -3.19 -3.05
CA ASP A 62 -11.69 -2.85 -1.85
C ASP A 62 -10.87 -2.00 -0.85
N LEU A 63 -9.55 -2.07 -0.93
CA LEU A 63 -8.61 -1.39 -0.04
C LEU A 63 -7.24 -1.22 -0.71
N LEU A 64 -6.68 -0.01 -0.62
CA LEU A 64 -5.30 0.29 -1.02
C LEU A 64 -4.36 0.25 0.18
N LEU A 65 -3.19 -0.36 0.00
CA LEU A 65 -2.10 -0.28 0.95
C LEU A 65 -1.00 0.61 0.37
N VAL A 66 -0.91 1.85 0.86
CA VAL A 66 0.10 2.80 0.41
C VAL A 66 1.32 2.62 1.30
N VAL A 67 2.38 2.02 0.78
CA VAL A 67 3.61 1.75 1.53
C VAL A 67 4.65 2.83 1.25
N ALA A 68 5.12 3.51 2.29
CA ALA A 68 6.15 4.54 2.21
C ALA A 68 7.35 4.18 3.11
N ASP A 69 8.55 4.60 2.69
CA ASP A 69 9.77 4.40 3.48
C ASP A 69 9.85 5.47 4.58
N ALA A 70 9.73 5.04 5.84
CA ALA A 70 9.75 5.92 7.00
C ALA A 70 11.12 6.59 7.22
N GLY A 71 12.20 6.02 6.67
CA GLY A 71 13.55 6.55 6.81
C GLY A 71 13.94 7.56 5.74
N HIS A 72 13.04 7.87 4.80
CA HIS A 72 13.36 8.72 3.66
C HIS A 72 13.01 10.19 3.92
N ASP A 73 13.99 11.08 3.73
CA ASP A 73 13.86 12.51 4.09
C ASP A 73 12.78 13.26 3.28
N ARG A 74 12.37 12.73 2.12
CA ARG A 74 11.38 13.36 1.22
C ARG A 74 10.08 12.59 1.11
N ILE A 75 9.69 11.87 2.16
CA ILE A 75 8.48 11.04 2.16
C ILE A 75 7.23 11.81 1.71
N ASP A 76 7.12 13.10 2.04
CA ASP A 76 6.00 13.95 1.63
C ASP A 76 5.88 14.08 0.12
N ASP A 77 6.97 14.43 -0.58
CA ASP A 77 7.01 14.53 -2.03
C ASP A 77 6.58 13.20 -2.69
N HIS A 78 7.01 12.08 -2.11
CA HIS A 78 6.63 10.76 -2.61
C HIS A 78 5.14 10.47 -2.41
N LEU A 79 4.60 10.81 -1.24
CA LEU A 79 3.18 10.64 -0.95
C LEU A 79 2.31 11.55 -1.82
N GLU A 80 2.77 12.75 -2.13
CA GLU A 80 2.09 13.65 -3.07
C GLU A 80 2.03 13.05 -4.47
N VAL A 81 3.15 12.56 -5.01
CA VAL A 81 3.19 11.88 -6.31
C VAL A 81 2.26 10.67 -6.36
N VAL A 82 2.23 9.86 -5.29
CA VAL A 82 1.30 8.72 -5.21
C VAL A 82 -0.16 9.20 -5.23
N ARG A 83 -0.50 10.24 -4.45
CA ARG A 83 -1.85 10.80 -4.43
C ARG A 83 -2.28 11.39 -5.76
N ASP A 84 -1.38 12.04 -6.49
CA ASP A 84 -1.66 12.57 -7.82
C ASP A 84 -1.89 11.43 -8.81
N THR A 85 -1.03 10.41 -8.79
CA THR A 85 -1.18 9.25 -9.68
C THR A 85 -2.48 8.50 -9.42
N LEU A 86 -2.85 8.29 -8.14
CA LEU A 86 -4.13 7.67 -7.77
C LEU A 86 -5.32 8.51 -8.26
N ARG A 87 -5.24 9.84 -8.21
CA ARG A 87 -6.27 10.74 -8.77
C ARG A 87 -6.36 10.63 -10.29
N GLU A 88 -5.23 10.62 -11.00
CA GLU A 88 -5.19 10.51 -12.47
C GLU A 88 -5.83 9.21 -12.98
N ILE A 89 -5.60 8.10 -12.27
CA ILE A 89 -6.22 6.82 -12.62
C ILE A 89 -7.64 6.66 -12.03
N GLY A 90 -8.10 7.57 -11.17
CA GLY A 90 -9.43 7.52 -10.54
C GLY A 90 -9.58 6.48 -9.42
N ALA A 91 -8.47 6.13 -8.77
CA ALA A 91 -8.41 5.23 -7.61
C ALA A 91 -8.38 5.97 -6.26
N ASP A 92 -8.39 7.31 -6.27
CA ASP A 92 -8.39 8.17 -5.08
C ASP A 92 -9.64 8.02 -4.18
N LYS A 93 -10.70 7.41 -4.71
CA LYS A 93 -11.93 7.10 -3.98
C LYS A 93 -11.86 5.79 -3.18
N VAL A 94 -10.88 4.95 -3.47
CA VAL A 94 -10.72 3.66 -2.78
C VAL A 94 -10.15 3.93 -1.38
N PRO A 95 -10.71 3.33 -0.31
CA PRO A 95 -10.14 3.45 1.03
C PRO A 95 -8.67 3.04 1.03
N ALA A 96 -7.82 3.80 1.73
CA ALA A 96 -6.38 3.55 1.77
C ALA A 96 -5.86 3.49 3.21
N VAL A 97 -4.89 2.61 3.46
CA VAL A 97 -4.09 2.56 4.68
C VAL A 97 -2.66 2.97 4.34
N LEU A 98 -2.16 4.02 5.00
CA LEU A 98 -0.76 4.42 4.90
C LEU A 98 0.09 3.54 5.82
N ILE A 99 1.12 2.93 5.25
CA ILE A 99 2.07 2.06 5.94
C ILE A 99 3.44 2.71 5.87
N LEU A 100 3.98 3.09 7.03
CA LEU A 100 5.34 3.60 7.19
C LEU A 100 6.29 2.41 7.43
N ASN A 101 6.80 1.85 6.33
CA ASN A 101 7.69 0.70 6.36
C ASN A 101 9.14 1.13 6.69
N LYS A 102 9.98 0.15 7.07
CA LYS A 102 11.38 0.34 7.49
C LYS A 102 11.54 1.18 8.77
N CYS A 103 10.61 1.05 9.72
CA CYS A 103 10.68 1.76 11.00
C CYS A 103 11.90 1.37 11.86
N ASP A 104 12.57 0.26 11.52
CA ASP A 104 13.81 -0.19 12.14
C ASP A 104 15.05 0.63 11.72
N SER A 105 14.97 1.37 10.60
CA SER A 105 16.10 2.12 10.06
C SER A 105 16.53 3.31 10.94
N ALA A 106 17.81 3.66 10.89
CA ALA A 106 18.33 4.81 11.64
C ALA A 106 17.70 6.14 11.18
N GLY A 107 17.36 6.26 9.89
CA GLY A 107 16.60 7.40 9.36
C GLY A 107 15.22 7.50 9.99
N ALA A 108 14.48 6.38 10.02
CA ALA A 108 13.14 6.35 10.60
C ALA A 108 13.16 6.71 12.09
N LYS A 109 14.15 6.25 12.87
CA LYS A 109 14.25 6.60 14.29
C LYS A 109 14.32 8.11 14.56
N LYS A 110 14.79 8.91 13.59
CA LYS A 110 14.86 10.37 13.69
C LYS A 110 13.54 11.05 13.33
N SER A 111 12.81 10.53 12.34
CA SER A 111 11.63 11.16 11.76
C SER A 111 10.30 10.55 12.23
N LEU A 112 10.29 9.33 12.78
CA LEU A 112 9.06 8.57 13.03
C LEU A 112 8.09 9.25 13.98
N ALA A 113 8.58 9.98 14.99
CA ALA A 113 7.74 10.75 15.89
C ALA A 113 6.96 11.83 15.12
N GLN A 114 7.65 12.62 14.29
CA GLN A 114 7.04 13.64 13.45
C GLN A 114 6.08 13.03 12.42
N LEU A 115 6.45 11.88 11.82
CA LEU A 115 5.59 11.18 10.88
C LEU A 115 4.30 10.66 11.53
N ARG A 116 4.36 10.20 12.79
CA ARG A 116 3.17 9.78 13.56
C ARG A 116 2.28 10.96 13.93
N GLU A 117 2.85 12.12 14.25
CA GLU A 117 2.07 13.34 14.47
C GLU A 117 1.39 13.80 13.18
N LYS A 118 2.11 13.75 12.06
CA LYS A 118 1.61 14.17 10.75
C LYS A 118 0.59 13.20 10.15
N PHE A 119 0.77 11.91 10.37
CA PHE A 119 -0.08 10.84 9.87
C PHE A 119 -0.52 9.93 11.03
N PRO A 120 -1.47 10.40 11.87
CA PRO A 120 -1.87 9.69 13.09
C PRO A 120 -2.49 8.31 12.81
N ASP A 121 -3.13 8.15 11.65
CA ASP A 121 -3.75 6.89 11.21
C ASP A 121 -2.77 5.94 10.49
N ALA A 122 -1.51 6.35 10.29
CA ALA A 122 -0.52 5.53 9.59
C ALA A 122 0.04 4.43 10.49
N LEU A 123 0.20 3.24 9.92
CA LEU A 123 0.81 2.11 10.62
C LEU A 123 2.32 2.05 10.35
N ALA A 124 3.12 2.14 11.40
CA ALA A 124 4.56 1.91 11.30
C ALA A 124 4.88 0.42 11.40
N ILE A 125 5.63 -0.11 10.43
CA ILE A 125 6.05 -1.52 10.40
C ILE A 125 7.52 -1.65 10.00
N SER A 126 8.11 -2.82 10.31
CA SER A 126 9.30 -3.29 9.62
C SER A 126 8.96 -4.58 8.90
N ALA A 127 8.83 -4.52 7.57
CA ALA A 127 8.64 -5.73 6.77
C ALA A 127 9.85 -6.68 6.88
N LEU A 128 11.06 -6.13 7.03
CA LEU A 128 12.30 -6.89 7.17
C LEU A 128 12.36 -7.64 8.51
N GLN A 129 12.14 -6.93 9.62
CA GLN A 129 12.13 -7.52 10.96
C GLN A 129 10.81 -8.22 11.31
N LYS A 130 9.82 -8.15 10.40
CA LYS A 130 8.45 -8.66 10.57
C LYS A 130 7.70 -8.01 11.76
N GLU A 131 8.11 -6.81 12.15
CA GLU A 131 7.48 -6.03 13.21
C GLU A 131 6.23 -5.31 12.71
N GLY A 132 5.19 -5.23 13.54
CA GLY A 132 3.93 -4.54 13.20
C GLY A 132 3.02 -5.27 12.19
N LEU A 133 3.46 -6.39 11.64
CA LEU A 133 2.71 -7.16 10.64
C LEU A 133 1.40 -7.78 11.19
N ALA A 134 1.34 -8.13 12.47
CA ALA A 134 0.12 -8.63 13.11
C ALA A 134 -0.95 -7.52 13.16
N GLY A 135 -0.59 -6.33 13.65
CA GLY A 135 -1.48 -5.17 13.67
C GLY A 135 -1.91 -4.73 12.27
N LEU A 136 -1.03 -4.86 11.26
CA LEU A 136 -1.40 -4.61 9.86
C LEU A 136 -2.53 -5.54 9.41
N LYS A 137 -2.46 -6.84 9.73
CA LYS A 137 -3.52 -7.80 9.38
C LYS A 137 -4.85 -7.46 10.05
N GLU A 138 -4.80 -7.04 11.31
CA GLU A 138 -6.00 -6.67 12.07
C GLU A 138 -6.68 -5.44 11.46
N ILE A 139 -5.91 -4.39 11.18
CA ILE A 139 -6.43 -3.17 10.53
C ILE A 139 -7.01 -3.49 9.14
N ILE A 140 -6.33 -4.31 8.34
CA ILE A 140 -6.84 -4.74 7.04
C ILE A 140 -8.17 -5.46 7.20
N ALA A 141 -8.26 -6.41 8.14
CA ALA A 141 -9.49 -7.15 8.38
C ALA A 141 -10.63 -6.21 8.78
N GLU A 142 -10.38 -5.26 9.68
CA GLU A 142 -11.36 -4.26 10.12
C GLU A 142 -11.83 -3.36 8.96
N ARG A 143 -10.89 -2.82 8.16
CA ARG A 143 -11.22 -1.94 7.02
C ARG A 143 -12.03 -2.67 5.96
N LEU A 144 -11.65 -3.91 5.61
CA LEU A 144 -12.40 -4.73 4.66
C LEU A 144 -13.77 -5.11 5.18
N LYS A 145 -13.92 -5.35 6.50
CA LYS A 145 -15.23 -5.60 7.12
C LYS A 145 -16.16 -4.41 6.89
N ASN A 146 -15.69 -3.19 7.15
CA ASN A 146 -16.48 -1.97 6.98
C ASN A 146 -16.82 -1.67 5.51
N ALA A 147 -15.91 -1.98 4.58
CA ALA A 147 -16.17 -1.88 3.13
C ALA A 147 -17.29 -2.82 2.68
N VAL A 148 -17.29 -4.09 3.13
CA VAL A 148 -18.33 -5.07 2.80
C VAL A 148 -19.71 -4.65 3.36
N TYR A 149 -19.77 -4.14 4.59
CA TYR A 149 -21.04 -3.65 5.16
C TYR A 149 -21.58 -2.40 4.44
N SER A 150 -20.70 -1.52 3.97
CA SER A 150 -21.09 -0.32 3.21
C SER A 150 -21.50 -0.67 1.77
N GLY A 151 -20.86 -1.67 1.16
CA GLY A 151 -21.17 -2.15 -0.20
C GLY A 151 -22.51 -2.89 -0.30
N ASN A 152 -22.92 -3.62 0.75
CA ASN A 152 -24.21 -4.30 0.78
C ASN A 152 -25.41 -3.34 0.95
N ALA A 153 -25.20 -2.13 1.47
CA ALA A 153 -26.27 -1.12 1.54
C ALA A 153 -26.54 -0.43 0.19
N ASN A 154 -25.62 -0.53 -0.78
CA ASN A 154 -25.68 0.20 -2.05
C ASN A 154 -25.90 -0.69 -3.29
N ARG A 155 -26.01 -2.02 -3.12
CA ARG A 155 -26.49 -2.92 -4.17
C ARG A 155 -28.01 -3.01 -4.09
N LYS A 156 -28.72 -2.09 -4.77
CA LYS A 156 -30.13 -2.34 -5.13
C LYS A 156 -30.18 -3.56 -6.07
N PRO A 157 -31.23 -4.40 -5.97
CA PRO A 157 -31.40 -5.59 -6.79
C PRO A 157 -31.49 -5.27 -8.28
#